data_AF-A0A3B0X2H0-F1
#
_entry.id   AF-A0A3B0X2H0-F1
#
_cell.length_a   1.000
_cell.length_b   1.000
_cell.length_c   1.000
_cell.angle_alpha   90.00
_cell.angle_beta   90.00
_cell.angle_gamma   90.00
#
_symmetry.space_group_name_H-M   'P 1'
#
loop_
_entity.id
_entity.type
_entity.pdbx_description
1 polymer ?
#
loop_
_entity_poly.entity_id
_entity_poly.type
_entity_poly.pdbx_seq_one_letter_code
_entity_poly.pdbx_strand_id
1 'polypeptide(L)'
;MKFSNEMISAYADGELQGNEKIEFEKELQLDAQLCQALDDLYILKMQLKDAYEGVDTVAPVEQVSTNYSFAAYLVFLIVAFSSGWISSDLMHSSGVVADTGTAQVVQEKRIVSVTEKSGKYILHIGQRDNARFKKALDEAEALMARYKNNRQDIELEIIANAGGLDLFRKGATPYAERVKQISARYPGIRFIACANAIERLREKGLELNLINTVQHDDTTTAIDQIVKRVHEGWRYIKI
;
A
#
# COMPACT_ATOMS: atom_id res chain seq x y z
N MET A 1 15.72 -11.54 -12.12
CA MET A 1 14.36 -11.04 -12.29
C MET A 1 13.98 -11.02 -13.78
N LYS A 2 12.97 -11.80 -14.17
CA LYS A 2 12.51 -11.99 -15.55
C LYS A 2 11.52 -10.91 -16.03
N PHE A 3 10.76 -10.33 -15.12
CA PHE A 3 9.68 -9.38 -15.40
C PHE A 3 10.15 -7.94 -15.17
N SER A 4 9.57 -7.00 -15.93
CA SER A 4 9.86 -5.58 -15.82
C SER A 4 9.08 -4.92 -14.67
N ASN A 5 9.50 -3.71 -14.27
CA ASN A 5 8.82 -2.96 -13.19
C ASN A 5 7.39 -2.56 -13.59
N GLU A 6 7.15 -2.34 -14.89
CA GLU A 6 5.82 -2.04 -15.43
C GLU A 6 4.88 -3.24 -15.25
N MET A 7 5.36 -4.46 -15.51
CA MET A 7 4.56 -5.67 -15.31
C MET A 7 4.28 -5.95 -13.83
N ILE A 8 5.26 -5.73 -12.95
CA ILE A 8 5.07 -5.84 -11.49
C ILE A 8 4.02 -4.83 -11.01
N SER A 9 4.09 -3.59 -11.51
CA SER A 9 3.13 -2.54 -11.16
C SER A 9 1.74 -2.84 -11.68
N ALA A 10 1.61 -3.21 -12.97
CA ALA A 10 0.35 -3.62 -13.58
C ALA A 10 -0.29 -4.79 -12.83
N TYR A 11 0.49 -5.78 -12.40
CA TYR A 11 -0.02 -6.86 -11.57
C TYR A 11 -0.49 -6.37 -10.20
N ALA A 12 0.30 -5.52 -9.54
CA ALA A 12 -0.05 -4.95 -8.24
C ALA A 12 -1.28 -4.01 -8.28
N ASP A 13 -1.61 -3.45 -9.43
CA ASP A 13 -2.81 -2.64 -9.67
C ASP A 13 -4.02 -3.49 -10.14
N GLY A 14 -3.83 -4.80 -10.36
CA GLY A 14 -4.89 -5.69 -10.88
C GLY A 14 -5.14 -5.57 -12.38
N GLU A 15 -4.26 -4.87 -13.10
CA GLU A 15 -4.36 -4.61 -14.54
C GLU A 15 -3.71 -5.70 -15.41
N LEU A 16 -2.86 -6.56 -14.83
CA LEU A 16 -2.27 -7.68 -15.56
C LEU A 16 -3.31 -8.80 -15.76
N GLN A 17 -3.50 -9.24 -17.01
CA GLN A 17 -4.57 -10.18 -17.37
C GLN A 17 -4.09 -11.30 -18.32
N GLY A 18 -4.97 -12.29 -18.52
CA GLY A 18 -4.77 -13.36 -19.51
C GLY A 18 -3.52 -14.21 -19.26
N ASN A 19 -2.84 -14.58 -20.35
CA ASN A 19 -1.67 -15.47 -20.30
C ASN A 19 -0.48 -14.85 -19.57
N GLU A 20 -0.30 -13.53 -19.65
CA GLU A 20 0.79 -12.83 -18.99
C GLU A 20 0.64 -12.90 -17.47
N LYS A 21 -0.58 -12.78 -16.95
CA LYS A 21 -0.87 -12.97 -15.53
C LYS A 21 -0.51 -14.37 -15.06
N ILE A 22 -0.90 -15.40 -15.82
CA ILE A 22 -0.62 -16.80 -15.49
C ILE A 22 0.89 -17.05 -15.45
N GLU A 23 1.63 -16.53 -16.44
CA GLU A 23 3.08 -16.68 -16.48
C GLU A 23 3.77 -15.92 -15.34
N PHE A 24 3.31 -14.70 -15.04
CA PHE A 24 3.79 -13.89 -13.93
C PHE A 24 3.60 -14.63 -12.60
N GLU A 25 2.42 -15.18 -12.35
CA GLU A 25 2.12 -15.92 -11.12
C GLU A 25 2.95 -17.18 -10.99
N LYS A 26 3.18 -17.89 -12.11
CA LYS A 26 4.06 -19.05 -12.14
C LYS A 26 5.49 -18.69 -11.73
N GLU A 27 6.01 -17.57 -12.22
CA GLU A 27 7.36 -17.10 -11.89
C GLU A 27 7.45 -16.53 -10.48
N LEU A 28 6.41 -15.83 -10.00
CA LEU A 28 6.35 -15.26 -8.65
C LEU A 28 6.65 -16.31 -7.59
N GLN A 29 6.29 -17.55 -7.88
CA GLN A 29 6.47 -18.67 -6.98
C GLN A 29 7.88 -19.28 -6.99
N LEU A 30 8.69 -18.99 -8.02
CA LEU A 30 10.06 -19.50 -8.20
C LEU A 30 11.10 -18.41 -7.90
N ASP A 31 10.82 -17.18 -8.30
CA ASP A 31 11.72 -16.04 -8.17
C ASP A 31 11.46 -15.30 -6.86
N ALA A 32 12.34 -15.53 -5.88
CA ALA A 32 12.29 -14.83 -4.60
C ALA A 32 12.49 -13.31 -4.75
N GLN A 33 13.22 -12.84 -5.77
CA GLN A 33 13.40 -11.41 -6.03
C GLN A 33 12.11 -10.78 -6.53
N LEU A 34 11.36 -11.49 -7.39
CA LEU A 34 10.07 -11.03 -7.89
C LEU A 34 9.03 -10.93 -6.77
N CYS A 35 8.95 -11.95 -5.90
CA CYS A 35 8.13 -11.89 -4.68
C CYS A 35 8.47 -10.67 -3.82
N GLN A 36 9.77 -10.45 -3.60
CA GLN A 36 10.22 -9.35 -2.76
C GLN A 36 9.90 -7.98 -3.37
N ALA A 37 10.15 -7.79 -4.65
CA ALA A 37 9.82 -6.54 -5.35
C ALA A 37 8.32 -6.22 -5.27
N LEU A 38 7.47 -7.24 -5.41
CA LEU A 38 6.03 -7.08 -5.29
C LEU A 38 5.59 -6.73 -3.85
N ASP A 39 6.16 -7.40 -2.85
CA ASP A 39 5.89 -7.10 -1.44
C ASP A 39 6.30 -5.67 -1.08
N ASP A 40 7.48 -5.24 -1.53
CA ASP A 40 7.99 -3.89 -1.32
C ASP A 40 7.05 -2.85 -1.96
N LEU A 41 6.50 -3.16 -3.14
CA LEU A 41 5.52 -2.30 -3.82
C LEU A 41 4.20 -2.19 -3.04
N TYR A 42 3.67 -3.27 -2.48
CA TYR A 42 2.46 -3.19 -1.64
C TYR A 42 2.68 -2.38 -0.38
N ILE A 43 3.83 -2.57 0.28
CA ILE A 43 4.20 -1.80 1.47
C ILE A 43 4.28 -0.30 1.11
N LEU A 44 4.92 0.04 -0.01
CA LEU A 44 5.02 1.41 -0.49
C LEU A 44 3.64 2.02 -0.78
N LYS A 45 2.77 1.30 -1.50
CA LYS A 45 1.40 1.77 -1.81
C LYS A 45 0.59 2.01 -0.54
N MET A 46 0.72 1.14 0.45
CA MET A 46 0.08 1.32 1.76
C MET A 46 0.62 2.57 2.47
N GLN A 47 1.94 2.74 2.56
CA GLN A 47 2.57 3.90 3.20
C GLN A 47 2.16 5.22 2.52
N LEU A 48 2.12 5.23 1.19
CA LEU A 48 1.63 6.38 0.41
C LEU A 48 0.16 6.67 0.74
N LYS A 49 -0.70 5.65 0.71
CA LYS A 49 -2.12 5.82 1.04
C LYS A 49 -2.30 6.41 2.44
N ASP A 50 -1.62 5.86 3.44
CA ASP A 50 -1.68 6.32 4.82
C ASP A 50 -1.18 7.78 4.96
N ALA A 51 -0.12 8.15 4.24
CA ALA A 51 0.44 9.50 4.27
C ALA A 51 -0.47 10.56 3.63
N TYR A 52 -1.25 10.16 2.62
CA TYR A 52 -2.20 11.03 1.93
C TYR A 52 -3.62 11.00 2.56
N GLU A 53 -3.90 10.06 3.48
CA GLU A 53 -5.16 10.02 4.21
C GLU A 53 -5.29 11.25 5.12
N GLY A 54 -6.17 12.18 4.76
CA GLY A 54 -6.40 13.43 5.51
C GLY A 54 -5.63 14.66 4.98
N VAL A 55 -5.03 14.56 3.80
CA VAL A 55 -4.65 15.75 3.03
C VAL A 55 -5.91 16.30 2.37
N ASP A 56 -6.34 17.49 2.79
CA ASP A 56 -7.43 18.19 2.12
C ASP A 56 -7.05 18.39 0.65
N THR A 57 -7.85 17.85 -0.26
CA THR A 57 -7.73 18.19 -1.67
C THR A 57 -7.90 19.71 -1.75
N VAL A 58 -6.87 20.42 -2.24
CA VAL A 58 -6.97 21.85 -2.48
C VAL A 58 -8.25 22.08 -3.27
N ALA A 59 -9.21 22.79 -2.67
CA ALA A 59 -10.45 23.14 -3.35
C ALA A 59 -10.06 23.72 -4.71
N PRO A 60 -10.74 23.34 -5.82
CA PRO A 60 -10.46 23.93 -7.11
C PRO A 60 -10.43 25.44 -6.93
N VAL A 61 -9.28 26.06 -7.19
CA VAL A 61 -9.18 27.52 -7.14
C VAL A 61 -10.17 27.98 -8.20
N GLU A 62 -11.31 28.55 -7.79
CA GLU A 62 -12.21 29.23 -8.71
C GLU A 62 -11.36 30.27 -9.43
N GLN A 63 -11.04 30.00 -10.69
CA GLN A 63 -10.42 31.01 -11.53
C GLN A 63 -11.48 32.07 -11.78
N VAL A 64 -11.47 33.09 -10.93
CA VAL A 64 -12.18 34.33 -11.19
C VAL A 64 -11.53 34.91 -12.45
N SER A 65 -12.09 34.60 -13.62
CA SER A 65 -11.68 35.17 -14.89
C SER A 65 -12.15 36.61 -14.94
N THR A 66 -11.48 37.50 -14.20
CA THR A 66 -11.65 38.94 -14.40
C THR A 66 -10.87 39.33 -15.64
N ASN A 67 -11.60 39.50 -16.74
CA ASN A 67 -11.12 40.07 -18.00
C ASN A 67 -10.77 41.57 -17.82
N TYR A 68 -9.71 41.89 -17.07
CA TYR A 68 -9.15 43.26 -16.99
C TYR A 68 -8.06 43.53 -18.03
N SER A 69 -7.68 42.53 -18.83
CA SER A 69 -6.57 42.67 -19.78
C SER A 69 -6.82 43.76 -20.83
N PHE A 70 -8.06 44.01 -21.25
CA PHE A 70 -8.35 45.06 -22.23
C PHE A 70 -8.22 46.50 -21.70
N ALA A 71 -8.40 46.73 -20.39
CA ALA A 71 -8.32 48.07 -19.82
C ALA A 71 -6.86 48.54 -19.64
N ALA A 72 -5.94 47.62 -19.34
CA ALA A 72 -4.53 47.93 -19.13
C ALA A 72 -3.80 48.32 -20.43
N TYR A 73 -4.15 47.70 -21.57
CA TYR A 73 -3.55 48.04 -22.87
C TYR A 73 -3.93 49.45 -23.36
N LEU A 74 -5.13 49.93 -23.00
CA LEU A 74 -5.60 51.28 -23.37
C LEU A 74 -4.81 52.38 -22.64
N VAL A 75 -4.41 52.13 -21.39
CA VAL A 75 -3.58 53.05 -20.60
C VAL A 75 -2.15 53.11 -21.14
N PHE A 76 -1.55 51.96 -21.49
CA PHE A 76 -0.19 51.94 -22.07
C PHE A 76 -0.10 52.63 -23.44
N LEU A 77 -1.15 52.56 -24.26
CA LEU A 77 -1.20 53.23 -25.57
C LEU A 77 -1.21 54.76 -25.44
N ILE A 78 -1.88 55.29 -24.40
CA ILE A 78 -1.94 56.73 -24.14
C ILE A 78 -0.59 57.25 -23.60
N VAL A 79 0.09 56.49 -22.75
CA VAL A 79 1.43 56.85 -22.20
C VAL A 79 2.53 56.76 -23.27
N ALA A 80 2.43 55.81 -24.20
CA ALA A 80 3.39 55.67 -25.30
C ALA A 80 3.31 56.83 -26.31
N PHE A 81 2.13 57.40 -26.54
CA PHE A 81 1.96 58.52 -27.48
C PHE A 81 2.43 59.87 -26.91
N SER A 82 2.44 60.05 -25.58
CA SER A 82 2.89 61.29 -24.93
C SER A 82 4.41 61.39 -24.72
N SER A 83 5.18 60.34 -24.99
CA SER A 83 6.61 60.27 -24.64
C SER A 83 7.57 60.64 -25.79
N GLY A 84 7.05 61.16 -26.90
CA GLY A 84 7.85 61.46 -28.08
C GLY A 84 8.71 62.72 -28.02
N TRP A 85 8.56 63.58 -27.02
CA TRP A 85 9.37 64.78 -26.84
C TRP A 85 9.66 64.98 -25.35
N ILE A 86 10.80 64.49 -24.88
CA ILE A 86 11.66 65.15 -23.89
C ILE A 86 13.01 64.43 -23.96
N SER A 87 13.93 65.11 -24.64
CA SER A 87 15.34 64.75 -24.72
C SER A 87 16.00 64.99 -23.37
N SER A 88 16.89 64.06 -23.02
CA SER A 88 18.11 64.25 -22.21
C SER A 88 17.95 64.97 -20.86
N ASP A 89 17.77 64.22 -19.76
CA ASP A 89 18.62 64.41 -18.56
C ASP A 89 18.50 63.34 -17.43
N LEU A 90 18.34 62.05 -17.70
CA LEU A 90 18.33 61.04 -16.62
C LEU A 90 19.18 59.81 -16.94
N MET A 91 20.45 60.07 -17.28
CA MET A 91 21.51 59.16 -16.81
C MET A 91 21.62 59.39 -15.30
N HIS A 92 21.34 58.36 -14.51
CA HIS A 92 22.02 57.93 -13.27
C HIS A 92 21.03 57.18 -12.38
N SER A 93 21.14 55.85 -12.36
CA SER A 93 21.06 55.04 -11.14
C SER A 93 21.21 53.57 -11.53
N SER A 94 22.46 53.14 -11.52
CA SER A 94 22.83 51.74 -11.53
C SER A 94 22.38 51.06 -10.23
N GLY A 95 21.72 49.91 -10.37
CA GLY A 95 22.27 48.68 -9.78
C GLY A 95 21.83 48.25 -8.38
N VAL A 96 21.14 47.12 -8.40
CA VAL A 96 21.34 45.92 -7.56
C VAL A 96 20.38 45.69 -6.38
N VAL A 97 19.72 44.55 -6.54
CA VAL A 97 18.83 43.79 -5.67
C VAL A 97 19.60 43.18 -4.50
N ALA A 98 19.05 43.31 -3.29
CA ALA A 98 19.19 42.32 -2.22
C ALA A 98 18.15 42.61 -1.13
N ASP A 99 17.00 41.93 -1.17
CA ASP A 99 16.21 41.73 0.04
C ASP A 99 16.16 40.23 0.36
N THR A 100 16.71 39.91 1.53
CA THR A 100 16.92 38.55 2.01
C THR A 100 15.71 38.20 2.87
N GLY A 101 14.60 37.87 2.20
CA GLY A 101 13.40 37.34 2.84
C GLY A 101 13.64 35.91 3.30
N THR A 102 14.22 35.74 4.49
CA THR A 102 14.30 34.44 5.18
C THR A 102 12.90 34.03 5.63
N ALA A 103 12.19 33.30 4.77
CA ALA A 103 11.00 32.56 5.17
C ALA A 103 11.41 31.43 6.11
N GLN A 104 11.24 31.66 7.42
CA GLN A 104 11.37 30.62 8.43
C GLN A 104 10.26 29.58 8.21
N VAL A 105 10.63 28.45 7.62
CA VAL A 105 9.84 27.23 7.63
C VAL A 105 9.87 26.70 9.05
N VAL A 106 8.88 27.09 9.85
CA VAL A 106 8.63 26.46 11.16
C VAL A 106 8.17 25.03 10.87
N GLN A 107 9.10 24.10 11.04
CA GLN A 107 8.86 22.67 10.95
C GLN A 107 8.11 22.23 12.22
N GLU A 108 6.79 22.43 12.24
CA GLU A 108 5.95 21.81 13.25
C GLU A 108 5.93 20.31 13.02
N LYS A 109 6.65 19.61 13.89
CA LYS A 109 6.57 18.17 14.11
C LYS A 109 5.14 17.84 14.55
N ARG A 110 4.24 17.69 13.60
CA ARG A 110 2.91 17.13 13.83
C ARG A 110 3.13 15.67 14.20
N ILE A 111 3.08 15.37 15.49
CA ILE A 111 2.89 14.01 15.97
C ILE A 111 1.52 13.62 15.45
N VAL A 112 1.50 12.92 14.32
CA VAL A 112 0.31 12.25 13.82
C VAL A 112 0.00 11.18 14.86
N SER A 113 -0.90 11.51 15.78
CA SER A 113 -1.64 10.52 16.53
C SER A 113 -2.41 9.70 15.49
N VAL A 114 -1.84 8.56 15.10
CA VAL A 114 -2.52 7.54 14.30
C VAL A 114 -3.78 7.21 15.09
N THR A 115 -4.90 7.77 14.64
CA THR A 115 -6.20 7.44 15.19
C THR A 115 -6.40 5.99 14.79
N GLU A 116 -6.16 5.07 15.73
CA GLU A 116 -6.31 3.64 15.52
C GLU A 116 -7.79 3.33 15.27
N LYS A 117 -8.19 3.47 14.00
CA LYS A 117 -9.49 3.04 13.51
C LYS A 117 -9.54 1.51 13.58
N SER A 118 -10.71 0.99 13.95
CA SER A 118 -11.15 -0.40 13.65
C SER A 118 -10.58 -0.85 12.32
N GLY A 119 -9.81 -1.93 12.32
CA GLY A 119 -8.98 -2.28 11.19
C GLY A 119 -9.34 -3.62 10.57
N LYS A 120 -9.24 -3.67 9.25
CA LYS A 120 -9.16 -4.92 8.50
C LYS A 120 -7.70 -5.19 8.15
N TYR A 121 -7.20 -6.37 8.45
CA TYR A 121 -5.78 -6.69 8.37
C TYR A 121 -5.51 -7.97 7.58
N ILE A 122 -4.37 -7.99 6.92
CA ILE A 122 -3.81 -9.17 6.28
C ILE A 122 -2.43 -9.42 6.89
N LEU A 123 -2.22 -10.63 7.39
CA LEU A 123 -0.92 -11.16 7.77
C LEU A 123 -0.48 -12.18 6.73
N HIS A 124 0.59 -11.88 6.00
CA HIS A 124 1.13 -12.74 4.96
C HIS A 124 2.41 -13.46 5.42
N ILE A 125 2.44 -14.78 5.21
CA ILE A 125 3.53 -15.67 5.61
C ILE A 125 3.96 -16.51 4.40
N GLY A 126 5.20 -16.29 3.93
CA GLY A 126 5.71 -17.03 2.76
C GLY A 126 6.87 -17.98 3.00
N GLN A 127 7.48 -17.94 4.18
CA GLN A 127 8.66 -18.75 4.49
C GLN A 127 8.34 -19.86 5.49
N ARG A 128 8.96 -21.02 5.28
CA ARG A 128 8.90 -22.15 6.23
C ARG A 128 9.87 -21.89 7.39
N ASP A 129 9.40 -21.21 8.42
CA ASP A 129 10.19 -20.89 9.61
C ASP A 129 9.31 -20.88 10.87
N ASN A 130 9.65 -21.72 11.84
CA ASN A 130 8.92 -21.84 13.10
C ASN A 130 8.90 -20.55 13.92
N ALA A 131 9.93 -19.71 13.83
CA ALA A 131 9.98 -18.42 14.51
C ALA A 131 8.98 -17.44 13.87
N ARG A 132 8.93 -17.41 12.53
CA ARG A 132 7.95 -16.60 11.78
C ARG A 132 6.52 -17.07 12.00
N PHE A 133 6.30 -18.39 12.05
CA PHE A 133 5.00 -18.97 12.40
C PHE A 133 4.53 -18.51 13.77
N LYS A 134 5.41 -18.61 14.78
CA LYS A 134 5.10 -18.11 16.12
C LYS A 134 4.77 -16.62 16.08
N LYS A 135 5.62 -15.81 15.42
CA LYS A 135 5.44 -14.36 15.31
C LYS A 135 4.10 -14.00 14.66
N ALA A 136 3.71 -14.68 13.58
CA ALA A 136 2.43 -14.43 12.93
C ALA A 136 1.23 -14.72 13.84
N LEU A 137 1.26 -15.83 14.59
CA LEU A 137 0.21 -16.17 15.54
C LEU A 137 0.19 -15.22 16.75
N ASP A 138 1.36 -14.82 17.25
CA ASP A 138 1.49 -13.83 18.32
C ASP A 138 0.90 -12.48 17.90
N GLU A 139 1.24 -12.02 16.69
CA GLU A 139 0.75 -10.75 16.13
C GLU A 139 -0.77 -10.81 15.89
N ALA A 140 -1.28 -11.92 15.37
CA ALA A 140 -2.71 -12.12 15.19
C ALA A 140 -3.50 -12.05 16.51
N GLU A 141 -3.03 -12.74 17.55
CA GLU A 141 -3.65 -12.69 18.87
C GLU A 141 -3.54 -11.30 19.50
N ALA A 142 -2.40 -10.62 19.34
CA ALA A 142 -2.20 -9.26 19.83
C ALA A 142 -3.15 -8.27 19.16
N LEU A 143 -3.30 -8.33 17.83
CA LEU A 143 -4.24 -7.51 17.08
C LEU A 143 -5.68 -7.76 17.54
N MET A 144 -6.13 -9.01 17.65
CA MET A 144 -7.49 -9.28 18.13
C MET A 144 -7.72 -8.86 19.58
N ALA A 145 -6.72 -9.06 20.46
CA ALA A 145 -6.84 -8.72 21.88
C ALA A 145 -6.93 -7.20 22.10
N ARG A 146 -6.19 -6.39 21.33
CA ARG A 146 -6.18 -4.93 21.46
C ARG A 146 -7.57 -4.30 21.25
N TYR A 147 -8.39 -4.86 20.36
CA TYR A 147 -9.67 -4.26 19.98
C TYR A 147 -10.90 -5.00 20.50
N LYS A 148 -10.71 -6.13 21.19
CA LYS A 148 -11.78 -6.93 21.82
C LYS A 148 -12.72 -6.11 22.72
N ASN A 149 -12.20 -5.07 23.37
CA ASN A 149 -12.96 -4.25 24.32
C ASN A 149 -13.67 -3.03 23.69
N ASN A 150 -13.36 -2.69 22.44
CA ASN A 150 -13.77 -1.41 21.83
C ASN A 150 -15.04 -1.48 20.97
N ARG A 151 -15.80 -2.59 20.99
CA ARG A 151 -16.97 -2.86 20.10
C ARG A 151 -16.67 -2.64 18.60
N GLN A 152 -15.39 -2.62 18.23
CA GLN A 152 -14.95 -2.52 16.85
C GLN A 152 -14.67 -3.92 16.34
N ASP A 153 -15.44 -4.35 15.34
CA ASP A 153 -15.22 -5.62 14.65
C ASP A 153 -13.93 -5.53 13.85
N ILE A 154 -12.88 -6.21 14.32
CA ILE A 154 -11.67 -6.44 13.54
C ILE A 154 -11.86 -7.68 12.69
N GLU A 155 -11.53 -7.53 11.41
CA GLU A 155 -11.35 -8.65 10.50
C GLU A 155 -9.86 -8.86 10.24
N LEU A 156 -9.40 -10.09 10.39
CA LEU A 156 -8.02 -10.47 10.16
C LEU A 156 -7.96 -11.69 9.25
N GLU A 157 -7.15 -11.60 8.20
CA GLU A 157 -6.80 -12.73 7.35
C GLU A 157 -5.35 -13.09 7.49
N ILE A 158 -5.07 -14.37 7.73
CA ILE A 158 -3.73 -14.91 7.79
C ILE A 158 -3.56 -15.78 6.55
N ILE A 159 -2.78 -15.28 5.60
CA ILE A 159 -2.58 -15.88 4.29
C ILE A 159 -1.20 -16.54 4.25
N ALA A 160 -1.18 -17.83 3.94
CA ALA A 160 0.07 -18.59 3.81
C ALA A 160 0.28 -19.07 2.37
N ASN A 161 1.43 -18.72 1.79
CA ASN A 161 1.88 -19.23 0.50
C ASN A 161 3.24 -19.95 0.62
N ALA A 162 3.66 -20.61 -0.46
CA ALA A 162 4.94 -21.30 -0.56
C ALA A 162 5.29 -22.13 0.69
N GLY A 163 6.44 -21.87 1.34
CA GLY A 163 6.86 -22.57 2.55
C GLY A 163 6.02 -22.22 3.78
N GLY A 164 5.34 -21.08 3.77
CA GLY A 164 4.40 -20.67 4.81
C GLY A 164 3.20 -21.60 4.96
N LEU A 165 2.83 -22.32 3.88
CA LEU A 165 1.73 -23.30 3.90
C LEU A 165 1.89 -24.36 5.00
N ASP A 166 3.13 -24.65 5.40
CA ASP A 166 3.42 -25.63 6.47
C ASP A 166 2.85 -25.21 7.83
N LEU A 167 2.59 -23.92 8.07
CA LEU A 167 1.86 -23.44 9.25
C LEU A 167 0.47 -24.08 9.36
N PHE A 168 -0.15 -24.41 8.22
CA PHE A 168 -1.51 -24.92 8.13
C PHE A 168 -1.60 -26.43 7.94
N ARG A 169 -0.45 -27.12 7.82
CA ARG A 169 -0.38 -28.57 7.59
C ARG A 169 -0.18 -29.34 8.89
N LYS A 170 -1.10 -30.26 9.20
CA LYS A 170 -0.97 -31.19 10.31
C LYS A 170 0.30 -32.03 10.16
N GLY A 171 1.09 -32.13 11.22
CA GLY A 171 2.38 -32.84 11.21
C GLY A 171 3.56 -32.06 10.65
N ALA A 172 3.35 -30.94 9.95
CA ALA A 172 4.42 -30.05 9.47
C ALA A 172 4.64 -28.83 10.39
N THR A 173 3.69 -28.51 11.25
CA THR A 173 3.75 -27.41 12.21
C THR A 173 3.51 -27.88 13.65
N PRO A 174 4.24 -27.35 14.65
CA PRO A 174 3.92 -27.55 16.06
C PRO A 174 2.71 -26.72 16.52
N TYR A 175 2.21 -25.80 15.68
CA TYR A 175 1.17 -24.82 16.04
C TYR A 175 -0.25 -25.24 15.64
N ALA A 176 -0.47 -26.49 15.23
CA ALA A 176 -1.76 -26.92 14.70
C ALA A 176 -2.93 -26.71 15.69
N GLU A 177 -2.72 -27.04 16.97
CA GLU A 177 -3.72 -26.80 18.02
C GLU A 177 -3.92 -25.31 18.30
N ARG A 178 -2.85 -24.51 18.23
CA ARG A 178 -2.92 -23.07 18.43
C ARG A 178 -3.77 -22.39 17.35
N VAL A 179 -3.61 -22.79 16.08
CA VAL A 179 -4.45 -22.30 14.96
C VAL A 179 -5.93 -22.60 15.21
N LYS A 180 -6.27 -23.82 15.64
CA LYS A 180 -7.66 -24.18 16.00
C LYS A 180 -8.21 -23.33 17.14
N GLN A 181 -7.42 -23.15 18.20
CA GLN A 181 -7.81 -22.36 19.37
C GLN A 181 -8.04 -20.89 19.00
N ILE A 182 -7.16 -20.30 18.18
CA ILE A 182 -7.29 -18.93 17.71
C ILE A 182 -8.57 -18.78 16.87
N SER A 183 -8.82 -19.70 15.93
CA SER A 183 -10.02 -19.66 15.10
C SER A 183 -11.32 -19.79 15.91
N ALA A 184 -11.32 -20.62 16.95
CA ALA A 184 -12.48 -20.79 17.83
C ALA A 184 -12.69 -19.59 18.77
N ARG A 185 -11.59 -18.96 19.21
CA ARG A 185 -11.63 -17.81 20.14
C ARG A 185 -12.03 -16.50 19.44
N TYR A 186 -11.65 -16.35 18.17
CA TYR A 186 -11.79 -15.09 17.44
C TYR A 186 -12.52 -15.31 16.11
N PRO A 187 -13.84 -15.07 16.05
CA PRO A 187 -14.63 -15.29 14.83
C PRO A 187 -14.24 -14.35 13.66
N GLY A 188 -13.59 -13.22 13.95
CA GLY A 188 -13.07 -12.29 12.94
C GLY A 188 -11.76 -12.72 12.27
N ILE A 189 -11.15 -13.85 12.68
CA ILE A 189 -9.93 -14.38 12.05
C ILE A 189 -10.29 -15.43 10.99
N ARG A 190 -9.68 -15.32 9.80
CA ARG A 190 -9.66 -16.38 8.79
C ARG A 190 -8.24 -16.80 8.46
N PHE A 191 -8.01 -18.10 8.41
CA PHE A 191 -6.76 -18.69 7.92
C PHE A 191 -6.97 -19.14 6.49
N ILE A 192 -6.14 -18.68 5.55
CA ILE A 192 -6.32 -18.92 4.12
C ILE A 192 -5.05 -19.56 3.55
N ALA A 193 -5.18 -20.78 3.05
CA ALA A 193 -4.12 -21.46 2.31
C ALA A 193 -4.17 -21.07 0.83
N CYS A 194 -3.05 -20.61 0.30
CA CYS A 194 -2.91 -20.22 -1.11
C CYS A 194 -3.10 -21.42 -2.06
N ALA A 195 -4.00 -21.30 -3.04
CA ALA A 195 -4.25 -22.32 -4.06
C ALA A 195 -2.95 -22.80 -4.75
N ASN A 196 -2.12 -21.87 -5.19
CA ASN A 196 -0.85 -22.15 -5.86
C ASN A 196 0.16 -22.91 -4.98
N ALA A 197 0.12 -22.69 -3.66
CA ALA A 197 0.97 -23.41 -2.72
C ALA A 197 0.48 -24.85 -2.54
N ILE A 198 -0.85 -25.05 -2.52
CA ILE A 198 -1.49 -26.35 -2.45
C ILE A 198 -1.19 -27.18 -3.70
N GLU A 199 -1.34 -26.59 -4.89
CA GLU A 199 -1.07 -27.26 -6.16
C GLU A 199 0.38 -27.79 -6.22
N ARG A 200 1.37 -26.96 -5.88
CA ARG A 200 2.76 -27.40 -5.77
C ARG A 200 2.99 -28.53 -4.79
N LEU A 201 2.27 -28.50 -3.67
CA LEU A 201 2.38 -29.55 -2.68
C LEU A 201 1.97 -30.90 -3.28
N ARG A 202 0.87 -30.88 -4.06
CA ARG A 202 0.36 -32.04 -4.80
C ARG A 202 1.34 -32.49 -5.88
N GLU A 203 1.94 -31.57 -6.65
CA GLU A 203 2.97 -31.90 -7.65
C GLU A 203 4.19 -32.62 -7.06
N LYS A 204 4.57 -32.27 -5.82
CA LYS A 204 5.66 -32.92 -5.08
C LYS A 204 5.27 -34.29 -4.49
N GLY A 205 4.03 -34.74 -4.70
CA GLY A 205 3.51 -35.99 -4.13
C GLY A 205 3.37 -35.96 -2.61
N LEU A 206 3.34 -34.77 -2.00
CA LEU A 206 3.19 -34.62 -0.55
C LEU A 206 1.71 -34.53 -0.17
N GLU A 207 1.33 -35.17 0.93
CA GLU A 207 -0.05 -35.15 1.40
C GLU A 207 -0.50 -33.76 1.84
N LEU A 208 -1.65 -33.35 1.32
CA LEU A 208 -2.37 -32.14 1.71
C LEU A 208 -3.21 -32.41 2.98
N ASN A 209 -2.54 -32.51 4.13
CA ASN A 209 -3.21 -32.67 5.41
C ASN A 209 -3.38 -31.31 6.11
N LEU A 210 -4.37 -30.52 5.70
CA LEU A 210 -4.64 -29.20 6.28
C LEU A 210 -5.42 -29.29 7.61
N ILE A 211 -5.23 -28.29 8.46
CA ILE A 211 -6.07 -28.07 9.65
C ILE A 211 -7.47 -27.69 9.19
N ASN A 212 -8.50 -28.33 9.74
CA ASN A 212 -9.89 -28.21 9.26
C ASN A 212 -10.47 -26.78 9.30
N THR A 213 -9.88 -25.89 10.10
CA THR A 213 -10.31 -24.49 10.24
C THR A 213 -9.72 -23.57 9.16
N VAL A 214 -8.77 -24.09 8.38
CA VAL A 214 -8.08 -23.35 7.33
C VAL A 214 -8.92 -23.42 6.06
N GLN A 215 -9.27 -22.24 5.56
CA GLN A 215 -9.98 -22.09 4.30
C GLN A 215 -9.01 -22.28 3.16
N HIS A 216 -9.44 -23.03 2.15
CA HIS A 216 -8.77 -23.13 0.88
C HIS A 216 -9.84 -23.14 -0.22
N ASP A 217 -9.61 -22.34 -1.25
CA ASP A 217 -10.35 -22.37 -2.50
C ASP A 217 -9.31 -22.66 -3.58
N ASP A 218 -9.65 -23.50 -4.56
CA ASP A 218 -8.75 -23.84 -5.67
C ASP A 218 -8.48 -22.63 -6.58
N THR A 219 -9.24 -21.54 -6.44
CA THR A 219 -9.08 -20.30 -7.23
C THR A 219 -8.39 -19.16 -6.49
N THR A 220 -8.38 -19.18 -5.15
CA THR A 220 -7.87 -18.03 -4.38
C THR A 220 -6.37 -18.14 -4.17
N THR A 221 -5.61 -17.34 -4.92
CA THR A 221 -4.17 -17.17 -4.67
C THR A 221 -3.96 -16.21 -3.50
N ALA A 222 -2.84 -16.37 -2.78
CA ALA A 222 -2.47 -15.44 -1.71
C ALA A 222 -2.43 -14.00 -2.19
N ILE A 223 -1.96 -13.81 -3.42
CA ILE A 223 -1.69 -12.49 -3.95
C ILE A 223 -2.96 -11.84 -4.50
N ASP A 224 -3.80 -12.58 -5.22
CA ASP A 224 -5.13 -12.08 -5.62
C ASP A 224 -5.93 -11.61 -4.40
N GLN A 225 -5.87 -12.40 -3.32
CA GLN A 225 -6.50 -12.05 -2.07
C GLN A 225 -5.89 -10.77 -1.46
N ILE A 226 -4.56 -10.65 -1.44
CA ILE A 226 -3.87 -9.44 -0.98
C ILE A 226 -4.28 -8.21 -1.81
N VAL A 227 -4.21 -8.28 -3.15
CA VAL A 227 -4.60 -7.20 -4.07
C VAL A 227 -6.01 -6.73 -3.77
N LYS A 228 -6.96 -7.69 -3.77
CA LYS A 228 -8.37 -7.42 -3.51
C LYS A 228 -8.55 -6.66 -2.19
N ARG A 229 -7.93 -7.15 -1.12
CA ARG A 229 -8.09 -6.58 0.22
C ARG A 229 -7.38 -5.24 0.37
N VAL A 230 -6.21 -5.05 -0.23
CA VAL A 230 -5.54 -3.75 -0.26
C VAL A 230 -6.41 -2.71 -0.97
N HIS A 231 -7.06 -3.07 -2.09
CA HIS A 231 -8.03 -2.21 -2.77
C HIS A 231 -9.26 -1.89 -1.89
N GLU A 232 -9.76 -2.86 -1.14
CA GLU A 232 -10.83 -2.67 -0.14
C GLU A 232 -10.38 -1.85 1.09
N GLY A 233 -9.11 -1.45 1.18
CA GLY A 233 -8.55 -0.65 2.26
C GLY A 233 -8.08 -1.44 3.47
N TRP A 234 -7.76 -2.72 3.30
CA TRP A 234 -7.12 -3.52 4.33
C TRP A 234 -5.64 -3.15 4.48
N ARG A 235 -5.15 -3.29 5.71
CA ARG A 235 -3.73 -3.10 6.03
C ARG A 235 -2.95 -4.38 5.82
N TYR A 236 -1.81 -4.29 5.15
CA TYR A 236 -0.96 -5.42 4.81
C TYR A 236 0.25 -5.51 5.74
N ILE A 237 0.47 -6.69 6.33
CA ILE A 237 1.60 -6.99 7.22
C ILE A 237 2.29 -8.27 6.71
N LYS A 238 3.56 -8.13 6.32
CA LYS A 238 4.43 -9.27 5.97
C LYS A 238 5.22 -9.76 7.18
N ILE A 239 5.26 -11.08 7.39
CA ILE A 239 5.94 -11.71 8.55
C ILE A 239 7.27 -12.35 8.19
#